data_AF-D3ALR5-F1
#
_entry.id   AF-D3ALR5-F1
#
_cell.length_a   1.000
_cell.length_b   1.000
_cell.length_c   1.000
_cell.angle_alpha   90.00
_cell.angle_beta   90.00
_cell.angle_gamma   90.00
#
_symmetry.space_group_name_H-M   'P 1'
#
loop_
_entity.id
_entity.type
_entity.pdbx_description
1 polymer ?
#
loop_
_entity_poly.entity_id
_entity_poly.type
_entity_poly.pdbx_seq_one_letter_code
_entity_poly.pdbx_strand_id
1 'polypeptide(L)'
;MPVGLSVPELKSSEITALENGHINFVTNEYKKNYIKNGCCADGEWIDAILGGDWIAITMREKLYDIFMSNPVVPYTDAGFATVAAGVFETLDEATEYGIIAANAESGAGIYNVTVPKRSSATDQQAALRQMPDIPWEAQLAGAVHGTKVKGTLKVSLS
;
A
#
# COMPACT_ATOMS: atom_id res chain seq x y z
N MET A 1 11.92 -17.20 12.20
CA MET A 1 13.25 -16.98 11.59
C MET A 1 13.26 -17.68 10.24
N PRO A 2 13.67 -17.00 9.15
CA PRO A 2 13.92 -17.67 7.88
C PRO A 2 14.92 -18.83 8.07
N VAL A 3 14.73 -19.90 7.31
CA VAL A 3 15.56 -21.10 7.41
C VAL A 3 17.01 -20.76 7.08
N GLY A 4 17.94 -21.20 7.93
CA GLY A 4 19.38 -21.02 7.71
C GLY A 4 19.99 -19.72 8.24
N LEU A 5 19.22 -18.85 8.91
CA LEU A 5 19.75 -17.63 9.53
C LEU A 5 20.01 -17.81 11.03
N SER A 6 21.23 -17.51 11.48
CA SER A 6 21.60 -17.39 12.90
C SER A 6 21.58 -15.93 13.35
N VAL A 7 21.51 -15.72 14.67
CA VAL A 7 21.65 -14.37 15.25
C VAL A 7 23.13 -13.99 15.22
N PRO A 8 23.51 -12.86 14.59
CA PRO A 8 24.88 -12.37 14.63
C PRO A 8 25.23 -11.83 16.01
N GLU A 9 26.49 -12.00 16.43
CA GLU A 9 27.03 -11.28 17.59
C GLU A 9 27.35 -9.84 17.17
N LEU A 10 26.55 -8.88 17.61
CA LEU A 10 26.70 -7.45 17.32
C LEU A 10 26.98 -6.66 18.60
N LYS A 11 27.92 -5.71 18.54
CA LYS A 11 28.14 -4.72 19.59
C LYS A 11 27.03 -3.67 19.58
N SER A 12 26.79 -3.04 20.72
CA SER A 12 25.80 -1.95 20.84
C SER A 12 26.01 -0.83 19.82
N SER A 13 27.27 -0.46 19.53
CA SER A 13 27.61 0.56 18.54
C SER A 13 27.25 0.14 17.11
N GLU A 14 27.40 -1.15 16.78
CA GLU A 14 27.05 -1.69 15.47
C GLU A 14 25.53 -1.74 15.29
N ILE A 15 24.80 -2.14 16.33
CA ILE A 15 23.33 -2.09 16.35
C ILE A 15 22.84 -0.67 16.10
N THR A 16 23.37 0.32 16.82
CA THR A 16 23.01 1.73 16.60
C THR A 16 23.33 2.20 15.20
N ALA A 17 24.46 1.78 14.61
CA ALA A 17 24.81 2.14 13.25
C ALA A 17 23.82 1.54 12.22
N LEU A 18 23.40 0.29 12.44
CA LEU A 18 22.39 -0.38 11.61
C LEU A 18 21.01 0.28 11.74
N GLU A 19 20.58 0.61 12.96
CA GLU A 19 19.31 1.30 13.22
C GLU A 19 19.29 2.70 12.57
N ASN A 20 20.36 3.49 12.71
CA ASN A 20 20.47 4.81 12.07
C ASN A 20 20.55 4.73 10.54
N GLY A 21 21.01 3.59 10.00
CA GLY A 21 21.07 3.34 8.56
C GLY A 21 19.85 2.65 7.98
N HIS A 22 18.77 2.46 8.77
CA HIS A 22 17.58 1.72 8.37
C HIS A 22 17.86 0.31 7.83
N ILE A 23 18.92 -0.32 8.34
CA ILE A 23 19.30 -1.66 7.91
C ILE A 23 18.48 -2.68 8.69
N ASN A 24 17.85 -3.61 7.97
CA ASN A 24 17.14 -4.74 8.57
C ASN A 24 18.15 -5.80 9.01
N PHE A 25 18.12 -6.21 10.28
CA PHE A 25 19.04 -7.20 10.83
C PHE A 25 18.32 -8.19 11.74
N VAL A 26 18.91 -9.37 11.88
CA VAL A 26 18.44 -10.38 12.83
C VAL A 26 18.86 -9.97 14.24
N THR A 27 17.90 -9.89 15.16
CA THR A 27 18.16 -9.58 16.57
C THR A 27 17.68 -10.70 17.49
N ASN A 28 18.20 -10.73 18.72
CA ASN A 28 17.63 -11.49 19.84
C ASN A 28 17.21 -10.50 20.92
N GLU A 29 15.92 -10.26 21.07
CA GLU A 29 15.36 -9.45 22.15
C GLU A 29 14.38 -10.30 22.95
N TYR A 30 14.49 -10.28 24.28
CA TYR A 30 13.62 -11.05 25.18
C TYR A 30 13.50 -12.54 24.81
N LYS A 31 14.61 -13.17 24.39
CA LYS A 31 14.67 -14.58 23.95
C LYS A 31 13.83 -14.88 22.70
N LYS A 32 13.51 -13.85 21.90
CA LYS A 32 12.84 -13.96 20.61
C LYS A 32 13.78 -13.51 19.51
N ASN A 33 13.90 -14.35 18.47
CA ASN A 33 14.68 -14.04 17.28
C ASN A 33 13.74 -13.54 16.18
N TYR A 34 14.02 -12.36 15.63
CA TYR A 34 13.27 -11.76 14.53
C TYR A 34 14.13 -10.77 13.73
N ILE A 35 13.62 -10.36 12.57
CA ILE A 35 14.22 -9.29 11.75
C ILE A 35 13.66 -7.95 12.24
N LYS A 36 14.55 -7.02 12.60
CA LYS A 36 14.20 -5.69 13.13
C LYS A 36 14.12 -4.63 12.02
N ASN A 37 13.44 -3.52 12.31
CA ASN A 37 13.21 -2.32 11.51
C ASN A 37 12.10 -2.44 10.45
N GLY A 38 12.15 -3.37 9.51
CA GLY A 38 11.09 -3.52 8.50
C GLY A 38 10.93 -2.31 7.55
N CYS A 39 11.99 -1.53 7.36
CA CYS A 39 11.99 -0.35 6.48
C CYS A 39 13.04 -0.47 5.36
N CYS A 40 12.84 0.31 4.32
CA CYS A 40 13.78 0.59 3.24
C CYS A 40 14.94 1.46 3.75
N ALA A 41 16.02 1.57 2.98
CA ALA A 41 17.22 2.31 3.39
C ALA A 41 16.98 3.82 3.60
N ASP A 42 15.93 4.37 2.96
CA ASP A 42 15.46 5.75 3.12
C ASP A 42 14.52 5.94 4.32
N GLY A 43 14.15 4.87 5.02
CA GLY A 43 13.27 4.88 6.19
C GLY A 43 11.80 4.61 5.89
N GLU A 44 11.41 4.51 4.61
CA GLU A 44 10.03 4.15 4.24
C GLU A 44 9.71 2.70 4.60
N TRP A 45 8.46 2.40 4.94
CA TRP A 45 8.08 1.04 5.32
C TRP A 45 8.03 0.10 4.11
N ILE A 46 8.58 -1.10 4.25
CA ILE A 46 8.67 -2.06 3.13
C ILE A 46 7.29 -2.46 2.61
N ASP A 47 6.31 -2.62 3.50
CA ASP A 47 4.93 -2.95 3.15
C ASP A 47 4.24 -1.81 2.36
N ALA A 48 4.52 -0.55 2.69
CA ALA A 48 4.04 0.60 1.94
C ALA A 48 4.58 0.60 0.50
N ILE A 49 5.88 0.37 0.33
CA ILE A 49 6.53 0.34 -0.99
C ILE A 49 6.01 -0.85 -1.81
N LEU A 50 6.04 -2.06 -1.26
CA LEU A 50 5.58 -3.26 -1.97
C LEU A 50 4.09 -3.20 -2.28
N GLY A 51 3.28 -2.63 -1.38
CA GLY A 51 1.85 -2.42 -1.61
C GLY A 51 1.58 -1.44 -2.75
N GLY A 52 2.30 -0.32 -2.79
CA GLY A 52 2.23 0.64 -3.89
C GLY A 52 2.64 0.05 -5.24
N ASP A 53 3.76 -0.70 -5.26
CA ASP A 53 4.22 -1.41 -6.45
C ASP A 53 3.20 -2.44 -6.94
N TRP A 54 2.61 -3.20 -6.01
CA TRP A 54 1.58 -4.18 -6.32
C TRP A 54 0.35 -3.53 -6.96
N ILE A 55 -0.15 -2.42 -6.41
CA ILE A 55 -1.27 -1.66 -6.99
C ILE A 55 -0.90 -1.18 -8.41
N ALA A 56 0.30 -0.61 -8.58
CA ALA A 56 0.73 -0.07 -9.87
C ALA A 56 0.88 -1.14 -10.96
N ILE A 57 1.37 -2.33 -10.61
CA ILE A 57 1.51 -3.47 -11.52
C ILE A 57 0.13 -4.04 -11.86
N THR A 58 -0.66 -4.37 -10.85
CA THR A 58 -1.96 -5.02 -11.02
C THR A 58 -2.95 -4.13 -11.76
N MET A 59 -3.00 -2.83 -11.44
CA MET A 59 -3.86 -1.88 -12.15
C MET A 59 -3.48 -1.80 -13.63
N ARG A 60 -2.18 -1.81 -13.94
CA ARG A 60 -1.72 -1.84 -15.34
C ARG A 60 -2.17 -3.10 -16.04
N GLU A 61 -2.02 -4.26 -15.41
CA GLU A 61 -2.43 -5.56 -15.97
C GLU A 61 -3.94 -5.59 -16.26
N LYS A 62 -4.79 -5.21 -15.30
CA LYS A 62 -6.25 -5.16 -15.51
C LYS A 62 -6.66 -4.19 -16.61
N LEU A 63 -6.01 -3.02 -16.70
CA LEU A 63 -6.26 -2.08 -17.79
C LEU A 63 -5.86 -2.66 -19.15
N TYR A 64 -4.73 -3.37 -19.24
CA TYR A 64 -4.34 -4.08 -20.47
C TYR A 64 -5.36 -5.15 -20.85
N ASP A 65 -5.81 -5.96 -19.88
CA ASP A 65 -6.80 -7.01 -20.12
C ASP A 65 -8.13 -6.43 -20.62
N ILE A 66 -8.56 -5.29 -20.09
CA ILE A 66 -9.73 -4.55 -20.60
C ILE A 66 -9.52 -4.18 -22.07
N PHE A 67 -8.38 -3.60 -22.44
CA PHE A 67 -8.13 -3.20 -23.83
C PHE A 67 -7.95 -4.39 -24.78
N MET A 68 -7.44 -5.53 -24.31
CA MET A 68 -7.29 -6.74 -25.11
C MET A 68 -8.59 -7.52 -25.28
N SER A 69 -9.45 -7.48 -24.27
CA SER A 69 -10.74 -8.21 -24.29
C SER A 69 -11.85 -7.45 -25.02
N ASN A 70 -11.68 -6.14 -25.23
CA ASN A 70 -12.66 -5.30 -25.92
C ASN A 70 -12.11 -4.86 -27.29
N PRO A 71 -12.68 -5.34 -28.42
CA PRO A 71 -12.24 -4.93 -29.75
C PRO A 71 -12.28 -3.41 -29.96
N VAL A 72 -13.23 -2.74 -29.30
CA VAL A 72 -13.35 -1.28 -29.24
C VAL A 72 -13.89 -0.89 -27.85
N VAL A 73 -13.21 0.04 -27.18
CA VAL A 73 -13.77 0.78 -26.04
C VAL A 73 -14.33 2.10 -26.57
N PRO A 74 -15.66 2.34 -26.54
CA PRO A 74 -16.24 3.56 -27.10
C PRO A 74 -15.78 4.82 -26.34
N TYR A 75 -15.49 5.91 -27.06
CA TYR A 75 -15.11 7.19 -26.45
C TYR A 75 -16.33 7.95 -25.89
N THR A 76 -16.94 7.36 -24.86
CA THR A 76 -18.20 7.76 -24.22
C THR A 76 -18.09 7.51 -22.72
N ASP A 77 -19.01 8.07 -21.93
CA ASP A 77 -19.07 7.82 -20.47
C ASP A 77 -19.10 6.32 -20.13
N ALA A 78 -19.82 5.51 -20.92
CA ALA A 78 -19.89 4.07 -20.73
C ALA A 78 -18.54 3.38 -20.95
N GLY A 79 -17.80 3.76 -22.00
CA GLY A 79 -16.47 3.21 -22.24
C GLY A 79 -15.45 3.68 -21.21
N PHE A 80 -15.57 4.92 -20.71
CA PHE A 80 -14.72 5.43 -19.63
C PHE A 80 -14.99 4.67 -18.33
N ALA A 81 -16.26 4.34 -18.04
CA ALA A 81 -16.62 3.49 -16.92
C ALA A 81 -16.07 2.06 -17.06
N THR A 82 -16.02 1.49 -18.27
CA THR A 82 -15.37 0.18 -18.52
C THR A 82 -13.89 0.22 -18.15
N VAL A 83 -13.17 1.28 -18.50
CA VAL A 83 -11.75 1.43 -18.13
C VAL A 83 -11.60 1.62 -16.61
N ALA A 84 -12.47 2.43 -16.00
CA ALA A 84 -12.46 2.66 -14.56
C ALA A 84 -12.74 1.40 -13.74
N ALA A 85 -13.47 0.41 -14.28
CA ALA A 85 -13.73 -0.85 -13.59
C ALA A 85 -12.43 -1.55 -13.15
N GLY A 86 -11.38 -1.53 -13.98
CA GLY A 86 -10.08 -2.11 -13.62
C GLY A 86 -9.39 -1.36 -12.47
N VAL A 87 -9.62 -0.05 -12.35
CA VAL A 87 -9.12 0.75 -11.22
C VAL A 87 -9.83 0.33 -9.92
N PHE A 88 -11.16 0.26 -9.93
CA PHE A 88 -11.94 -0.18 -8.76
C PHE A 88 -11.56 -1.61 -8.34
N GLU A 89 -11.48 -2.54 -9.29
CA GLU A 89 -11.14 -3.94 -9.02
C GLU A 89 -9.75 -4.07 -8.36
N THR A 90 -8.75 -3.32 -8.83
CA THR A 90 -7.43 -3.32 -8.17
C THR A 90 -7.48 -2.75 -6.75
N LEU A 91 -8.22 -1.67 -6.51
CA LEU A 91 -8.30 -1.05 -5.18
C LEU A 91 -9.11 -1.90 -4.19
N ASP A 92 -10.11 -2.61 -4.67
CA ASP A 92 -10.85 -3.60 -3.89
C ASP A 92 -9.94 -4.77 -3.48
N GLU A 93 -9.21 -5.37 -4.42
CA GLU A 93 -8.23 -6.43 -4.11
C GLU A 93 -7.11 -5.94 -3.17
N ALA A 94 -6.62 -4.71 -3.36
CA ALA A 94 -5.64 -4.11 -2.46
C ALA A 94 -6.17 -3.97 -1.02
N THR A 95 -7.48 -3.74 -0.86
CA THR A 95 -8.14 -3.72 0.44
C THR A 95 -8.17 -5.12 1.05
N GLU A 96 -8.52 -6.15 0.26
CA GLU A 96 -8.53 -7.55 0.71
C GLU A 96 -7.14 -8.03 1.15
N TYR A 97 -6.09 -7.56 0.49
CA TYR A 97 -4.70 -7.84 0.87
C TYR A 97 -4.17 -6.99 2.03
N GLY A 98 -4.99 -6.11 2.59
CA GLY A 98 -4.60 -5.25 3.71
C GLY A 98 -3.56 -4.20 3.33
N ILE A 99 -3.44 -3.86 2.05
CA ILE A 99 -2.62 -2.74 1.58
C ILE A 99 -3.37 -1.44 1.86
N ILE A 100 -4.66 -1.39 1.46
CA ILE A 100 -5.55 -0.26 1.72
C ILE A 100 -6.29 -0.48 3.04
N ALA A 101 -6.42 0.58 3.83
CA ALA A 101 -7.18 0.58 5.07
C ALA A 101 -8.66 0.27 4.78
N ALA A 102 -9.25 -0.62 5.56
CA ALA A 102 -10.68 -0.90 5.50
C ALA A 102 -11.45 -0.10 6.54
N ASN A 103 -12.64 0.37 6.19
CA ASN A 103 -13.60 0.90 7.14
C ASN A 103 -14.02 -0.21 8.11
N ALA A 104 -13.93 0.06 9.42
CA ALA A 104 -14.16 -0.96 10.46
C ALA A 104 -15.61 -1.47 10.52
N GLU A 105 -16.58 -0.71 10.03
CA GLU A 105 -18.00 -1.05 10.07
C GLU A 105 -18.45 -1.75 8.78
N SER A 106 -18.06 -1.23 7.62
CA SER A 106 -18.52 -1.74 6.32
C SER A 106 -17.57 -2.77 5.69
N GLY A 107 -16.30 -2.81 6.12
CA GLY A 107 -15.24 -3.58 5.46
C GLY A 107 -14.80 -3.02 4.11
N ALA A 108 -15.40 -1.92 3.64
CA ALA A 108 -15.03 -1.30 2.37
C ALA A 108 -13.67 -0.61 2.45
N GLY A 109 -12.91 -0.63 1.36
CA GLY A 109 -11.65 0.09 1.24
C GLY A 109 -11.86 1.59 1.39
N ILE A 110 -10.93 2.25 2.08
CA ILE A 110 -10.89 3.70 2.21
C ILE A 110 -10.09 4.25 1.04
N TYR A 111 -10.79 4.46 -0.09
CA TYR A 111 -10.24 5.09 -1.28
C TYR A 111 -11.30 5.94 -2.00
N ASN A 112 -10.85 6.88 -2.83
CA ASN A 112 -11.68 7.67 -3.73
C ASN A 112 -11.18 7.50 -5.16
N VAL A 113 -12.11 7.34 -6.12
CA VAL A 113 -11.82 7.30 -7.57
C VAL A 113 -12.73 8.29 -8.27
N THR A 114 -12.17 9.18 -9.09
CA THR A 114 -12.96 10.08 -9.94
C THR A 114 -12.97 9.58 -11.37
N VAL A 115 -14.11 9.05 -11.81
CA VAL A 115 -14.29 8.64 -13.20
C VAL A 115 -14.59 9.89 -14.05
N PRO A 116 -13.77 10.22 -15.05
CA PRO A 116 -14.01 11.38 -15.91
C PRO A 116 -15.24 11.15 -16.78
N LYS A 117 -15.89 12.24 -17.18
CA LYS A 117 -16.94 12.18 -18.19
C LYS A 117 -16.34 12.46 -19.56
N ARG A 118 -16.98 11.95 -20.61
CA ARG A 118 -16.66 12.36 -21.98
C ARG A 118 -16.74 13.87 -22.13
N SER A 119 -17.69 14.54 -21.48
CA SER A 119 -17.84 15.99 -21.54
C SER A 119 -16.67 16.78 -20.91
N SER A 120 -15.83 16.15 -20.08
CA SER A 120 -14.64 16.81 -19.51
C SER A 120 -13.38 16.62 -20.35
N ALA A 121 -13.44 15.86 -21.45
CA ALA A 121 -12.31 15.67 -22.33
C ALA A 121 -12.13 16.86 -23.28
N THR A 122 -10.88 17.29 -23.46
CA THR A 122 -10.52 18.36 -24.39
C THR A 122 -10.67 17.91 -25.84
N ASP A 123 -10.76 18.85 -26.77
CA ASP A 123 -10.81 18.55 -28.20
C ASP A 123 -9.56 17.79 -28.68
N GLN A 124 -8.40 18.14 -28.11
CA GLN A 124 -7.14 17.44 -28.40
C GLN A 124 -7.18 15.99 -27.90
N GLN A 125 -7.62 15.76 -26.66
CA GLN A 125 -7.80 14.43 -26.09
C GLN A 125 -8.75 13.58 -26.95
N ALA A 126 -9.88 14.15 -27.35
CA ALA A 126 -10.85 13.48 -28.21
C ALA A 126 -10.27 13.14 -29.60
N ALA A 127 -9.54 14.08 -30.22
CA ALA A 127 -8.88 13.87 -31.52
C ALA A 127 -7.81 12.78 -31.46
N LEU A 128 -7.04 12.72 -30.36
CA LEU A 128 -6.03 11.70 -30.09
C LEU A 128 -6.62 10.40 -29.52
N ARG A 129 -7.93 10.35 -29.27
CA ARG A 129 -8.64 9.23 -28.61
C ARG A 129 -8.05 8.87 -27.23
N GLN A 130 -7.54 9.88 -26.53
CA GLN A 130 -7.03 9.77 -25.19
C GLN A 130 -8.10 10.19 -24.19
N MET A 131 -8.52 9.30 -23.30
CA MET A 131 -9.44 9.62 -22.21
C MET A 131 -8.77 10.58 -21.21
N PRO A 132 -9.51 11.46 -20.51
CA PRO A 132 -8.96 12.17 -19.36
C PRO A 132 -8.47 11.22 -18.27
N ASP A 133 -7.60 11.70 -17.38
CA ASP A 133 -7.07 10.88 -16.31
C ASP A 133 -8.17 10.45 -15.32
N ILE A 134 -7.96 9.30 -14.68
CA ILE A 134 -8.77 8.81 -13.56
C ILE A 134 -7.95 9.06 -12.28
N PRO A 135 -8.12 10.20 -11.59
CA PRO A 135 -7.42 10.39 -10.33
C PRO A 135 -8.05 9.51 -9.25
N TRP A 136 -7.19 8.92 -8.43
CA TRP A 136 -7.58 8.13 -7.28
C TRP A 136 -6.61 8.39 -6.12
N GLU A 137 -7.11 8.18 -4.91
CA GLU A 137 -6.34 8.24 -3.66
C GLU A 137 -6.83 7.12 -2.74
N ALA A 138 -5.94 6.57 -1.93
CA ALA A 138 -6.27 5.52 -0.97
C ALA A 138 -5.51 5.74 0.34
N GLN A 139 -6.14 5.38 1.46
CA GLN A 139 -5.48 5.37 2.75
C GLN A 139 -4.74 4.05 2.93
N LEU A 140 -3.42 4.09 3.13
CA LEU A 140 -2.62 2.91 3.48
C LEU A 140 -3.12 2.32 4.82
N ALA A 141 -3.25 0.99 4.91
CA ALA A 141 -3.61 0.30 6.15
C ALA A 141 -2.57 0.55 7.25
N GLY A 142 -1.29 0.41 6.87
CA GLY A 142 -0.14 0.59 7.74
C GLY A 142 -0.09 -0.44 8.89
N ALA A 143 0.96 -0.35 9.71
CA ALA A 143 1.14 -1.23 10.86
C ALA A 143 1.65 -0.47 12.07
N VAL A 144 1.27 -0.95 13.26
CA VAL A 144 1.85 -0.46 14.51
C VAL A 144 3.25 -1.06 14.66
N HIS A 145 4.27 -0.20 14.61
CA HIS A 145 5.67 -0.62 14.80
C HIS A 145 6.16 -0.54 16.26
N GLY A 146 5.45 0.17 17.13
CA GLY A 146 5.86 0.33 18.52
C GLY A 146 4.77 0.89 19.40
N THR A 147 4.93 0.70 20.71
CA THR A 147 4.02 1.25 21.72
C THR A 147 4.79 1.73 22.94
N LYS A 148 4.25 2.74 23.63
CA LYS A 148 4.77 3.24 24.90
C LYS A 148 3.65 3.23 25.94
N VAL A 149 3.75 2.35 26.92
CA VAL A 149 2.79 2.25 28.02
C VAL A 149 3.30 3.05 29.21
N LYS A 150 2.43 3.85 29.84
CA LYS A 150 2.70 4.61 31.07
C LYS A 150 1.65 4.28 32.12
N GLY A 151 2.05 4.14 33.38
CA GLY A 151 1.13 3.84 34.48
C GLY A 151 1.64 4.35 35.83
N THR A 152 0.76 4.39 36.83
CA THR A 152 1.09 4.71 38.22
C THR A 152 0.38 3.72 39.14
N LEU A 153 1.13 3.03 39.99
CA LEU A 153 0.58 2.17 41.03
C LEU A 153 0.21 3.02 42.25
N LYS A 154 -1.03 2.96 42.71
CA LYS A 154 -1.51 3.67 43.90
C LYS A 154 -2.17 2.71 44.88
N VAL A 155 -1.92 2.94 46.17
CA VAL A 155 -2.68 2.33 47.27
C VAL A 155 -3.55 3.43 47.89
N SER A 156 -4.82 3.16 48.08
CA SER A 156 -5.73 3.99 48.87
C SER A 156 -5.97 3.28 50.19
N LEU A 157 -5.56 3.89 51.29
CA LEU A 157 -5.95 3.46 52.63
C LEU A 157 -7.24 4.21 53.00
N SER A 158 -8.26 3.45 53.41
CA SER A 158 -9.55 3.94 53.87
C SER A 158 -9.46 4.68 55.20
#